data_AF-A0A6M0RXP0-F1
#
_entry.id   AF-A0A6M0RXP0-F1
#
_cell.length_a   1.000
_cell.length_b   1.000
_cell.length_c   1.000
_cell.angle_alpha   90.00
_cell.angle_beta   90.00
_cell.angle_gamma   90.00
#
_symmetry.space_group_name_H-M   'P 1'
#
loop_
_entity.id
_entity.type
_entity.pdbx_description
1 polymer ?
#
loop_
_entity_poly.entity_id
_entity_poly.type
_entity_poly.pdbx_seq_one_letter_code
_entity_poly.pdbx_strand_id
1 'polypeptide(L)'
;MKELFADDFVWHYINPQLPQLHGDYQRFDGLQGFFRKLGELTNNTFSVRIHQAYAVGDEFVVAHACPSMTLDGSSFETDAVVVWRIVDQRLKEAWDIPSLHSLRSQSS
;
A
#
# COMPACT_ATOMS: atom_id res chain seq x y z
N MET A 1 12.38 1.30 12.89
CA MET A 1 11.53 1.05 11.69
C MET A 1 12.09 -0.07 10.82
N LYS A 2 13.32 0.04 10.27
CA LYS A 2 13.93 -1.01 9.42
C LYS A 2 13.94 -2.41 10.07
N GLU A 3 14.20 -2.48 11.38
CA GLU A 3 14.28 -3.74 12.15
C GLU A 3 12.98 -4.57 12.12
N LEU A 4 11.84 -3.94 11.84
CA LEU A 4 10.55 -4.62 11.70
C LEU A 4 10.44 -5.43 10.41
N PHE A 5 11.29 -5.19 9.42
CA PHE A 5 11.24 -5.83 8.11
C PHE A 5 12.31 -6.91 8.02
N ALA A 6 11.97 -8.06 7.41
CA ALA A 6 12.93 -9.10 7.06
C ALA A 6 13.99 -8.58 6.07
N ASP A 7 15.17 -9.19 6.06
CA ASP A 7 16.28 -8.75 5.20
C ASP A 7 16.01 -8.96 3.71
N ASP A 8 15.02 -9.80 3.40
CA ASP A 8 14.48 -10.12 2.08
C ASP A 8 12.98 -9.79 1.98
N PHE A 9 12.52 -8.76 2.72
CA PHE A 9 11.16 -8.24 2.61
C PHE A 9 10.82 -7.87 1.15
N VAL A 10 9.56 -8.09 0.73
CA VAL A 10 9.06 -7.62 -0.57
C VAL A 10 7.72 -6.90 -0.41
N TRP A 11 7.59 -5.74 -1.05
CA TRP A 11 6.31 -5.03 -1.22
C TRP A 11 5.86 -5.12 -2.68
N HIS A 12 4.72 -5.75 -2.89
CA HIS A 12 4.08 -5.90 -4.19
C HIS A 12 3.05 -4.80 -4.38
N TYR A 13 3.22 -3.98 -5.41
CA TYR A 13 2.30 -2.91 -5.73
C TYR A 13 1.76 -3.05 -7.15
N ILE A 14 0.43 -3.10 -7.26
CA ILE A 14 -0.28 -3.06 -8.54
C ILE A 14 -1.47 -2.13 -8.38
N ASN A 15 -1.47 -1.01 -9.10
CA ASN A 15 -2.62 -0.11 -9.18
C ASN A 15 -2.71 0.47 -10.61
N PRO A 16 -3.66 0.05 -11.45
CA PRO A 16 -3.81 0.54 -12.83
C PRO A 16 -3.94 2.05 -13.00
N GLN A 17 -4.29 2.81 -11.96
CA GLN A 17 -4.28 4.28 -12.00
C GLN A 17 -2.89 4.88 -11.75
N LEU A 18 -1.95 4.08 -11.25
CA LEU A 18 -0.55 4.43 -10.99
C LEU A 18 0.40 3.39 -11.63
N PRO A 19 0.32 3.17 -12.96
CA PRO A 19 1.12 2.15 -13.65
C PRO A 19 2.62 2.35 -13.50
N GLN A 20 3.09 3.59 -13.37
CA GLN A 20 4.49 3.93 -13.14
C GLN A 20 5.05 3.47 -11.79
N LEU A 21 4.19 3.08 -10.85
CA LEU A 21 4.56 2.53 -9.55
C LEU A 21 4.41 1.01 -9.48
N HIS A 22 4.01 0.33 -10.56
CA HIS A 22 3.88 -1.13 -10.55
C HIS A 22 5.22 -1.81 -10.29
N GLY A 23 5.18 -2.87 -9.49
CA GLY A 23 6.28 -3.80 -9.34
C GLY A 23 6.53 -4.25 -7.92
N ASP A 24 7.67 -4.92 -7.77
CA ASP A 24 8.11 -5.54 -6.53
C ASP A 24 9.27 -4.72 -5.93
N TYR A 25 9.02 -4.16 -4.76
CA TYR A 25 9.97 -3.32 -4.05
C TYR A 25 10.69 -4.16 -3.00
N GLN A 26 11.93 -4.49 -3.34
CA GLN A 26 12.78 -5.37 -2.53
C GLN A 26 13.36 -4.62 -1.33
N ARG A 27 13.33 -5.27 -0.17
CA ARG A 27 13.88 -4.82 1.10
C ARG A 27 13.28 -3.50 1.58
N PHE A 28 13.68 -3.06 2.77
CA PHE A 28 13.17 -1.82 3.36
C PHE A 28 13.49 -0.58 2.53
N ASP A 29 14.67 -0.53 1.90
CA ASP A 29 15.07 0.58 1.02
C ASP A 29 14.23 0.64 -0.26
N GLY A 30 13.82 -0.50 -0.82
CA GLY A 30 12.84 -0.55 -1.90
C GLY A 30 11.51 0.07 -1.50
N LEU A 31 10.98 -0.29 -0.33
CA LEU A 31 9.73 0.27 0.20
C LEU A 31 9.83 1.80 0.43
N GLN A 32 10.95 2.28 0.98
CA GLN A 32 11.19 3.72 1.12
C GLN A 32 11.26 4.41 -0.25
N GLY A 33 11.87 3.75 -1.25
CA GLY A 33 11.89 4.20 -2.62
C GLY A 33 10.49 4.32 -3.23
N PHE A 34 9.62 3.35 -2.99
CA PHE A 34 8.20 3.40 -3.39
C PHE A 34 7.49 4.61 -2.80
N PHE A 35 7.50 4.77 -1.46
CA PHE A 35 6.77 5.86 -0.81
C PHE A 35 7.31 7.24 -1.15
N ARG A 36 8.61 7.38 -1.43
CA ARG A 36 9.18 8.62 -1.95
C ARG A 36 8.62 8.97 -3.33
N LYS A 37 8.62 8.03 -4.28
CA LYS A 37 8.04 8.25 -5.61
C LYS A 37 6.54 8.56 -5.53
N LEU A 38 5.82 7.86 -4.67
CA LEU A 38 4.40 8.12 -4.43
C LEU A 38 4.16 9.51 -3.84
N GLY A 39 4.98 9.95 -2.89
CA GLY A 39 4.94 11.30 -2.34
C GLY A 39 5.20 12.37 -3.39
N GLU A 40 6.22 12.18 -4.24
CA GLU A 40 6.52 13.08 -5.36
C GLU A 40 5.35 13.18 -6.34
N LEU A 41 4.77 12.05 -6.74
CA LEU A 41 3.63 12.00 -7.68
C LEU A 41 2.36 12.65 -7.13
N THR A 42 2.15 12.57 -5.82
CA THR A 42 0.94 13.06 -5.16
C THR A 42 1.13 14.42 -4.51
N ASN A 43 2.27 15.10 -4.73
CA ASN A 43 2.65 16.32 -4.01
C ASN A 43 2.50 16.18 -2.47
N ASN A 44 2.88 15.01 -1.94
CA ASN A 44 2.79 14.62 -0.53
C ASN A 44 1.36 14.63 0.06
N THR A 45 0.32 14.53 -0.79
CA THR A 45 -1.07 14.43 -0.34
C THR A 45 -1.51 13.00 -0.02
N PHE A 46 -0.70 12.00 -0.38
CA PHE A 46 -1.01 10.60 -0.11
C PHE A 46 -1.22 10.34 1.38
N SER A 47 -2.34 9.72 1.72
CA SER A 47 -2.66 9.27 3.06
C SER A 47 -3.41 7.94 3.02
N VAL A 48 -3.40 7.19 4.13
CA VAL A 48 -4.13 5.92 4.24
C VAL A 48 -4.94 5.93 5.52
N ARG A 49 -6.24 5.65 5.41
CA ARG A 49 -7.09 5.31 6.55
C ARG A 49 -7.21 3.79 6.64
N ILE A 50 -6.89 3.21 7.79
CA ILE A 50 -7.16 1.79 8.05
C ILE A 50 -8.51 1.68 8.75
N HIS A 51 -9.44 0.96 8.15
CA HIS A 51 -10.77 0.72 8.73
C HIS A 51 -10.74 -0.42 9.74
N GLN A 52 -10.05 -1.50 9.39
CA GLN A 52 -9.99 -2.73 10.16
C GLN A 52 -8.78 -3.55 9.72
N ALA A 53 -8.27 -4.37 10.63
CA ALA A 53 -7.23 -5.35 10.35
C ALA A 53 -7.50 -6.62 11.13
N TYR A 54 -7.27 -7.77 10.50
CA TYR A 54 -7.53 -9.09 11.07
C TYR A 54 -6.32 -10.00 10.91
N ALA A 55 -6.02 -10.78 11.93
CA ALA A 55 -5.11 -11.91 11.79
C ALA A 55 -5.80 -13.02 10.98
N VAL A 56 -5.05 -13.65 10.09
CA VAL A 56 -5.48 -14.78 9.26
C VAL A 56 -4.45 -15.90 9.41
N GLY A 57 -4.79 -16.90 10.22
CA GLY A 57 -3.80 -17.88 10.67
C GLY A 57 -2.68 -17.23 11.48
N ASP A 58 -1.49 -17.83 11.44
CA ASP A 58 -0.37 -17.42 12.30
C ASP A 58 0.55 -16.40 11.63
N GLU A 59 0.57 -16.33 10.30
CA GLU A 59 1.54 -15.53 9.55
C GLU A 59 0.92 -14.29 8.87
N PHE A 60 -0.40 -14.16 8.74
CA PHE A 60 -0.97 -13.09 7.92
C PHE A 60 -1.79 -12.09 8.74
N VAL A 61 -1.70 -10.83 8.33
CA VAL A 61 -2.63 -9.76 8.70
C VAL A 61 -3.24 -9.18 7.43
N VAL A 62 -4.56 -9.11 7.37
CA VAL A 62 -5.31 -8.53 6.26
C VAL A 62 -5.96 -7.24 6.74
N ALA A 63 -5.61 -6.12 6.13
CA ALA A 63 -6.13 -4.79 6.46
C ALA A 63 -7.02 -4.25 5.35
N HIS A 64 -8.21 -3.75 5.71
CA HIS A 64 -9.00 -2.89 4.84
C HIS A 64 -8.45 -1.48 4.96
N ALA A 65 -7.78 -1.04 3.90
CA ALA A 65 -7.20 0.28 3.76
C ALA A 65 -8.07 1.13 2.83
N CYS A 66 -8.07 2.43 3.06
CA CYS A 66 -8.66 3.41 2.18
C CYS A 66 -7.59 4.48 1.87
N PRO A 67 -6.72 4.24 0.86
CA PRO A 67 -5.78 5.25 0.39
C PRO A 67 -6.50 6.43 -0.27
N SER A 68 -6.01 7.64 0.01
CA SER A 68 -6.44 8.87 -0.64
C SER A 68 -5.24 9.69 -1.09
N MET A 69 -5.40 10.42 -2.19
CA MET A 69 -4.34 11.25 -2.77
C MET A 69 -4.91 12.25 -3.78
N THR A 70 -4.13 13.26 -4.14
CA THR A 70 -4.39 14.15 -5.27
C THR A 70 -3.44 13.82 -6.41
N LEU A 71 -3.99 13.58 -7.60
CA LEU A 71 -3.27 13.37 -8.86
C LEU A 71 -3.76 14.40 -9.87
N ASP A 72 -2.85 15.14 -10.49
CA ASP A 72 -3.16 16.16 -11.51
C ASP A 72 -4.28 17.13 -11.07
N GLY A 73 -4.28 17.53 -9.80
CA GLY A 73 -5.28 18.42 -9.20
C GLY A 73 -6.63 17.77 -8.85
N SER A 74 -6.81 16.48 -9.17
CA SER A 74 -8.02 15.72 -8.83
C SER A 74 -7.79 14.86 -7.59
N SER A 75 -8.69 14.94 -6.61
CA SER A 75 -8.66 14.06 -5.45
C SER A 75 -9.26 12.70 -5.78
N PHE A 76 -8.61 11.67 -5.28
CA PHE A 76 -8.98 10.28 -5.47
C PHE A 76 -8.94 9.54 -4.13
N GLU A 77 -9.90 8.66 -3.92
CA GLU A 77 -9.95 7.72 -2.80
C GLU A 77 -10.30 6.34 -3.36
N THR A 78 -9.68 5.30 -2.85
CA THR A 78 -10.00 3.91 -3.22
C THR A 78 -9.97 3.00 -2.03
N ASP A 79 -10.81 1.97 -2.05
CA ASP A 79 -10.68 0.87 -1.11
C ASP A 79 -9.54 -0.04 -1.57
N ALA A 80 -8.74 -0.53 -0.64
CA ALA A 80 -7.71 -1.52 -0.89
C ALA A 80 -7.69 -2.57 0.22
N VAL A 81 -7.25 -3.77 -0.11
CA VAL A 81 -6.85 -4.76 0.88
C VAL A 81 -5.34 -4.81 0.89
N VAL A 82 -4.73 -4.55 2.05
CA VAL A 82 -3.29 -4.73 2.25
C VAL A 82 -3.09 -6.02 3.02
N VAL A 83 -2.42 -6.98 2.41
CA VAL A 83 -2.04 -8.24 3.06
C VAL A 83 -0.60 -8.08 3.52
N TRP A 84 -0.35 -8.36 4.79
CA TRP A 84 0.98 -8.44 5.38
C TRP A 84 1.26 -9.88 5.78
N ARG A 85 2.41 -10.41 5.39
CA ARG A 85 2.96 -11.66 5.89
C ARG A 85 4.05 -11.36 6.92
N ILE A 86 3.97 -12.00 8.07
CA ILE A 86 4.83 -11.84 9.22
C ILE A 86 5.43 -13.20 9.55
N VAL A 87 6.76 -13.29 9.52
CA VAL A 87 7.52 -14.50 9.83
C VAL A 87 8.61 -14.11 10.82
N ASP A 88 8.80 -14.91 11.88
CA ASP A 88 9.76 -14.61 12.95
C ASP A 88 9.62 -13.18 13.52
N GLN A 89 8.37 -12.75 13.70
CA GLN A 89 8.01 -11.40 14.18
C GLN A 89 8.48 -10.25 13.28
N ARG A 90 8.86 -10.53 12.02
CA ARG A 90 9.29 -9.54 11.03
C ARG A 90 8.37 -9.56 9.81
N LEU A 91 8.12 -8.38 9.23
CA LEU A 91 7.39 -8.24 7.98
C LEU A 91 8.21 -8.87 6.85
N LYS A 92 7.67 -9.93 6.26
CA LYS A 92 8.34 -10.74 5.24
C LYS A 92 7.89 -10.37 3.84
N GLU A 93 6.62 -10.07 3.67
CA GLU A 93 6.03 -9.85 2.35
C GLU A 93 4.75 -9.05 2.52
N ALA A 94 4.40 -8.24 1.53
CA ALA A 94 3.16 -7.49 1.57
C ALA A 94 2.62 -7.19 0.18
N TRP A 95 1.30 -7.15 0.06
CA TRP A 95 0.58 -6.87 -1.19
C TRP A 95 -0.42 -5.76 -0.96
N ASP A 96 -0.38 -4.73 -1.79
CA ASP A 96 -1.45 -3.74 -1.93
C ASP A 96 -2.37 -4.14 -3.07
N ILE A 97 -3.61 -4.49 -2.74
CA ILE A 97 -4.61 -4.97 -3.69
C ILE A 97 -5.76 -3.95 -3.74
N PRO A 98 -5.73 -3.00 -4.68
CA PRO A 98 -6.76 -1.97 -4.79
C PRO A 98 -8.06 -2.53 -5.38
N SER A 99 -9.18 -1.94 -4.93
CA SER A 99 -10.53 -2.18 -5.44
C SER A 99 -10.78 -1.28 -6.66
N LEU A 100 -10.39 -1.80 -7.82
CA LEU A 100 -10.39 -1.07 -9.10
C LEU A 100 -11.77 -0.70 -9.64
N HIS A 101 -12.83 -1.26 -9.06
CA HIS A 101 -14.21 -1.05 -9.47
C HIS A 101 -15.06 -0.48 -8.33
N SER A 102 -14.43 0.13 -7.33
CA SER A 102 -15.16 0.80 -6.25
C SER A 102 -15.95 2.00 -6.81
N LEU A 103 -17.27 1.96 -6.68
CA LEU A 103 -18.25 2.92 -7.20
C LEU A 103 -18.22 4.32 -6.53
N ARG A 104 -17.12 4.72 -5.90
CA ARG A 104 -17.03 6.01 -5.21
C ARG A 104 -16.57 7.10 -6.16
N SER A 105 -17.45 7.48 -7.09
CA SER A 105 -17.43 8.84 -7.63
C SER A 105 -17.77 9.78 -6.48
N GLN A 106 -16.81 10.58 -6.01
CA GLN A 106 -17.10 11.63 -5.03
C GLN A 106 -18.04 12.64 -5.70
N SER A 107 -19.27 12.73 -5.20
CA SER A 107 -20.16 13.85 -5.47
C SER A 107 -19.47 15.11 -4.95
N SER A 108 -19.22 16.04 -5.88
CA SER A 108 -18.79 17.42 -5.66
C SER A 108 -19.72 18.19 -4.73
#